data_AF-A0A2G2DFG7-F1
#
_entry.id   AF-A0A2G2DFG7-F1
#
_cell.length_a   1.000
_cell.length_b   1.000
_cell.length_c   1.000
_cell.angle_alpha   90.00
_cell.angle_beta   90.00
_cell.angle_gamma   90.00
#
_symmetry.space_group_name_H-M   'P 1'
#
loop_
_entity.id
_entity.type
_entity.pdbx_description
1 polymer ?
#
loop_
_entity_poly.entity_id
_entity_poly.type
_entity_poly.pdbx_seq_one_letter_code
_entity_poly.pdbx_strand_id
1 'polypeptide(L)'
;MILDLDEPRYTQAEVLRMLPGLKAKQLQNWSNRGVLDTGDQKPGKGLRRKYTPAGVIALDFMQEATLFGIPPANARQMADEYVAAADEFLGSNPEVITKADGCRWIPVTPEKMESFRKGRITRISDSEYHLFVERRDGVIPFEDRFSTIFHVALEVDYRVAMAVNRMFLLECGQI
;
A
#
# COMPACT_ATOMS: atom_id res chain seq x y z
N MET A 1 -3.86 -13.33 12.80
CA MET A 1 -3.18 -12.39 11.89
C MET A 1 -3.25 -12.93 10.48
N ILE A 2 -3.88 -12.18 9.56
CA ILE A 2 -4.18 -12.64 8.19
C ILE A 2 -2.92 -12.67 7.30
N LEU A 3 -1.98 -11.77 7.60
CA LEU A 3 -0.71 -11.58 6.93
C LEU A 3 0.26 -10.92 7.91
N ASP A 4 1.48 -11.45 8.04
CA ASP A 4 2.55 -10.78 8.80
C ASP A 4 3.17 -9.69 7.91
N LEU A 5 3.00 -8.42 8.30
CA LEU A 5 3.42 -7.29 7.47
C LEU A 5 4.94 -7.10 7.40
N ASP A 6 5.68 -7.62 8.38
CA ASP A 6 7.12 -7.42 8.52
C ASP A 6 7.94 -8.59 8.00
N GLU A 7 7.32 -9.75 7.75
CA GLU A 7 8.01 -10.95 7.27
C GLU A 7 8.53 -10.77 5.82
N PRO A 8 9.86 -10.84 5.58
CA PRO A 8 10.40 -10.68 4.23
C PRO A 8 10.10 -11.90 3.35
N ARG A 9 9.20 -11.74 2.38
CA ARG A 9 8.64 -12.88 1.64
C ARG A 9 8.80 -12.81 0.13
N TYR A 10 8.57 -11.65 -0.49
CA TYR A 10 8.40 -11.54 -1.94
C TYR A 10 9.69 -11.14 -2.65
N THR A 11 10.03 -11.84 -3.73
CA THR A 11 11.11 -11.43 -4.64
C THR A 11 10.69 -10.26 -5.52
N GLN A 12 11.65 -9.56 -6.13
CA GLN A 12 11.36 -8.48 -7.07
C GLN A 12 10.44 -8.92 -8.23
N ALA A 13 10.62 -10.14 -8.75
CA ALA A 13 9.79 -10.65 -9.83
C ALA A 13 8.34 -10.82 -9.40
N GLU A 14 8.11 -11.35 -8.20
CA GLU A 14 6.79 -11.50 -7.61
C GLU A 14 6.12 -10.15 -7.33
N VAL A 15 6.87 -9.17 -6.81
CA VAL A 15 6.37 -7.81 -6.63
C VAL A 15 5.91 -7.19 -7.95
N LEU A 16 6.68 -7.36 -9.03
CA LEU A 16 6.30 -6.85 -10.36
C LEU A 16 5.10 -7.58 -10.97
N ARG A 17 4.86 -8.85 -10.60
CA ARG A 17 3.63 -9.58 -10.99
C ARG A 17 2.41 -9.05 -10.22
N MET A 18 2.56 -8.78 -8.92
CA MET A 18 1.50 -8.20 -8.09
C MET A 18 1.18 -6.74 -8.47
N LEU A 19 2.18 -5.98 -8.93
CA LEU A 19 2.07 -4.55 -9.25
C LEU A 19 2.42 -4.28 -10.72
N PRO A 20 1.55 -4.66 -11.69
CA PRO A 20 1.88 -4.61 -13.12
C PRO A 20 2.13 -3.20 -13.68
N GLY A 21 1.63 -2.15 -13.00
CA GLY A 21 1.94 -0.77 -13.37
C GLY A 21 3.32 -0.30 -12.90
N LEU A 22 3.95 -1.00 -11.97
CA LEU A 22 5.29 -0.72 -11.48
C LEU A 22 6.34 -1.31 -12.44
N LYS A 23 7.23 -0.47 -12.97
CA LYS A 23 8.30 -0.92 -13.86
C LYS A 23 9.53 -1.35 -13.05
N ALA A 24 10.25 -2.37 -13.52
CA ALA A 24 11.46 -2.88 -12.85
C ALA A 24 12.51 -1.79 -12.57
N LYS A 25 12.73 -0.89 -13.54
CA LYS A 25 13.65 0.26 -13.39
C LYS A 25 13.17 1.25 -12.33
N GLN A 26 11.86 1.49 -12.26
CA GLN A 26 11.25 2.37 -11.27
C GLN A 26 11.42 1.79 -9.86
N LEU A 27 11.11 0.50 -9.67
CA LEU A 27 11.32 -0.22 -8.42
C LEU A 27 12.80 -0.21 -7.99
N GLN A 28 13.72 -0.46 -8.92
CA GLN A 28 15.16 -0.40 -8.63
C GLN A 28 15.61 1.00 -8.22
N ASN A 29 15.14 2.04 -8.91
CA ASN A 29 15.44 3.43 -8.57
C ASN A 29 14.94 3.79 -7.17
N TRP A 30 13.75 3.35 -6.80
CA TRP A 30 13.18 3.58 -5.46
C TRP A 30 13.95 2.79 -4.39
N SER A 31 14.20 1.50 -4.61
CA SER A 31 14.99 0.67 -3.70
C SER A 31 16.39 1.27 -3.44
N ASN A 32 17.07 1.75 -4.50
CA ASN A 32 18.40 2.37 -4.37
C ASN A 32 18.40 3.69 -3.58
N ARG A 33 17.26 4.39 -3.52
CA ARG A 33 17.11 5.65 -2.78
C ARG A 33 16.73 5.44 -1.31
N GLY A 34 16.75 4.19 -0.82
CA GLY A 34 16.36 3.87 0.57
C GLY A 34 14.87 4.03 0.83
N VAL A 35 14.06 4.07 -0.22
CA VAL A 35 12.62 4.34 -0.16
C VAL A 35 11.85 3.12 0.37
N LEU A 36 12.45 1.92 0.43
CA LEU A 36 11.72 0.69 0.72
C LEU A 36 12.40 -0.09 1.84
N ASP A 37 11.59 -0.59 2.77
CA ASP A 37 12.04 -1.59 3.72
C ASP A 37 12.12 -2.96 3.01
N THR A 38 13.30 -3.25 2.49
CA THR A 38 13.66 -4.63 2.16
C THR A 38 14.16 -5.23 3.46
N GLY A 39 13.41 -6.18 4.05
CA GLY A 39 13.77 -6.77 5.35
C GLY A 39 15.11 -7.52 5.37
N ASP A 40 15.82 -7.57 4.23
CA ASP A 40 17.26 -7.75 4.20
C ASP A 40 17.90 -6.85 3.11
N GLN A 41 18.49 -5.70 3.50
CA GLN A 41 19.07 -4.72 2.56
C GLN A 41 20.38 -5.22 1.92
N LYS A 42 21.06 -6.16 2.56
CA LYS A 42 22.34 -6.75 2.12
C LYS A 42 22.35 -8.26 2.37
N PRO A 43 21.49 -9.00 1.66
CA PRO A 43 21.51 -10.44 1.79
C PRO A 43 22.89 -10.90 1.28
N GLY A 44 23.59 -11.76 2.04
CA GLY A 44 24.95 -12.19 1.74
C GLY A 44 25.12 -12.72 0.31
N LYS A 45 26.37 -12.86 -0.18
CA LYS A 45 26.65 -13.32 -1.56
C LYS A 45 25.75 -14.50 -1.97
N GLY A 46 24.88 -14.27 -2.96
CA GLY A 46 23.99 -15.29 -3.54
C GLY A 46 22.52 -15.23 -3.07
N LEU A 47 22.19 -14.44 -2.05
CA LEU A 47 20.82 -14.30 -1.57
C LEU A 47 20.09 -13.15 -2.31
N ARG A 48 18.83 -13.38 -2.67
CA ARG A 48 17.98 -12.38 -3.35
C ARG A 48 17.29 -11.48 -2.33
N ARG A 49 17.23 -10.18 -2.60
CA ARG A 49 16.43 -9.24 -1.79
C ARG A 49 14.98 -9.67 -1.78
N LYS A 50 14.39 -9.68 -0.58
CA LYS A 50 12.96 -9.90 -0.37
C LYS A 50 12.29 -8.63 0.15
N TYR A 51 11.05 -8.44 -0.28
CA TYR A 51 10.16 -7.38 0.14
C TYR A 51 9.18 -7.95 1.16
N THR A 52 8.89 -7.18 2.19
CA THR A 52 7.83 -7.47 3.15
C THR A 52 6.47 -7.12 2.54
N PRO A 53 5.36 -7.69 3.03
CA PRO A 53 4.03 -7.24 2.61
C PRO A 53 3.78 -5.75 2.84
N ALA A 54 4.25 -5.18 3.94
CA ALA A 54 4.20 -3.72 4.16
C ALA A 54 4.90 -2.96 3.01
N GLY A 55 6.08 -3.42 2.59
CA GLY A 55 6.80 -2.84 1.47
C GLY A 55 6.04 -2.92 0.14
N VAL A 56 5.29 -4.00 -0.09
CA VAL A 56 4.45 -4.14 -1.29
C VAL A 56 3.23 -3.21 -1.24
N ILE A 57 2.60 -3.05 -0.07
CA ILE A 57 1.48 -2.11 0.14
C ILE A 57 1.96 -0.67 -0.08
N ALA A 58 3.13 -0.31 0.47
CA ALA A 58 3.75 0.99 0.23
C ALA A 58 4.02 1.23 -1.26
N LEU A 59 4.53 0.22 -1.98
CA LEU A 59 4.79 0.31 -3.42
C LEU A 59 3.52 0.50 -4.25
N ASP A 60 2.43 -0.20 -3.91
CA ASP A 60 1.13 -0.03 -4.58
C ASP A 60 0.63 1.40 -4.43
N PHE A 61 0.67 1.95 -3.21
CA PHE A 61 0.33 3.34 -2.94
C PHE A 61 1.22 4.34 -3.68
N MET A 62 2.54 4.15 -3.63
CA MET A 62 3.48 5.04 -4.31
C MET A 62 3.28 5.04 -5.83
N GLN A 63 3.03 3.87 -6.41
CA GLN A 63 2.71 3.74 -7.83
C GLN A 63 1.46 4.58 -8.16
N GLU A 64 0.40 4.47 -7.37
CA GLU A 64 -0.83 5.23 -7.58
C GLU A 64 -0.62 6.74 -7.37
N ALA A 65 0.01 7.16 -6.28
CA ALA A 65 0.29 8.56 -6.00
C ALA A 65 1.09 9.22 -7.12
N THR A 66 2.09 8.52 -7.67
CA THR A 66 2.90 9.05 -8.78
C THR A 66 2.13 9.14 -10.10
N LEU A 67 1.12 8.29 -10.32
CA LEU A 67 0.20 8.45 -11.46
C LEU A 67 -0.65 9.73 -11.35
N PHE A 68 -0.93 10.19 -10.14
CA PHE A 68 -1.59 11.48 -9.88
C PHE A 68 -0.63 12.67 -9.87
N GLY A 69 0.61 12.50 -10.35
CA GLY A 69 1.60 13.57 -10.46
C GLY A 69 2.30 13.93 -9.15
N ILE A 70 2.12 13.15 -8.08
CA ILE A 70 2.81 13.37 -6.82
C ILE A 70 4.28 12.94 -6.96
N PRO A 71 5.25 13.78 -6.55
CA PRO A 71 6.66 13.40 -6.60
C PRO A 71 6.96 12.14 -5.76
N PRO A 72 7.83 11.22 -6.22
CA PRO A 72 8.12 9.97 -5.50
C PRO A 72 8.60 10.14 -4.06
N ALA A 73 9.28 11.25 -3.74
CA ALA A 73 9.73 11.54 -2.38
C ALA A 73 8.54 11.82 -1.43
N ASN A 74 7.56 12.61 -1.89
CA ASN A 74 6.33 12.88 -1.13
C ASN A 74 5.45 11.64 -1.04
N ALA A 75 5.34 10.89 -2.14
CA ALA A 75 4.63 9.61 -2.13
C ALA A 75 5.24 8.64 -1.12
N ARG A 76 6.57 8.65 -0.93
CA ARG A 76 7.22 7.83 0.09
C ARG A 76 6.84 8.26 1.50
N GLN A 77 6.89 9.55 1.79
CA GLN A 77 6.56 10.07 3.11
C GLN A 77 5.13 9.68 3.51
N MET A 78 4.17 9.84 2.58
CA MET A 78 2.78 9.43 2.80
C MET A 78 2.60 7.91 2.86
N ALA A 79 3.51 7.13 2.28
CA ALA A 79 3.40 5.66 2.30
C ALA A 79 3.51 5.09 3.72
N ASP A 80 4.23 5.75 4.65
CA ASP A 80 4.29 5.29 6.05
C ASP A 80 2.93 5.42 6.74
N GLU A 81 2.24 6.55 6.55
CA GLU A 81 0.88 6.78 7.05
C GLU A 81 -0.11 5.78 6.45
N TYR A 82 0.04 5.51 5.14
CA TYR A 82 -0.76 4.52 4.45
C TYR A 82 -0.52 3.09 4.95
N VAL A 83 0.73 2.72 5.23
CA VAL A 83 1.07 1.40 5.80
C VAL A 83 0.57 1.27 7.24
N ALA A 84 0.64 2.33 8.05
CA ALA A 84 0.04 2.32 9.39
C ALA A 84 -1.47 2.09 9.33
N ALA A 85 -2.17 2.74 8.39
CA ALA A 85 -3.59 2.48 8.15
C ALA A 85 -3.82 1.03 7.71
N ALA A 86 -2.96 0.47 6.85
CA ALA A 86 -3.04 -0.92 6.42
C ALA A 86 -2.87 -1.91 7.59
N ASP A 87 -1.92 -1.65 8.49
CA ASP A 87 -1.71 -2.46 9.69
C ASP A 87 -2.95 -2.43 10.59
N GLU A 88 -3.53 -1.25 10.83
CA GLU A 88 -4.77 -1.13 11.60
C GLU A 88 -5.96 -1.86 10.97
N PHE A 89 -6.06 -1.84 9.63
CA PHE A 89 -7.10 -2.54 8.89
C PHE A 89 -6.91 -4.05 9.04
N LEU A 90 -5.72 -4.58 8.80
CA LEU A 90 -5.46 -6.02 8.91
C LEU A 90 -5.54 -6.50 10.37
N GLY A 91 -5.15 -5.66 11.33
CA GLY A 91 -5.29 -5.89 12.77
C GLY A 91 -6.74 -5.90 13.24
N SER A 92 -7.68 -5.27 12.52
CA SER A 92 -9.11 -5.41 12.79
C SER A 92 -9.69 -6.75 12.35
N ASN A 93 -8.87 -7.65 11.79
CA ASN A 93 -9.25 -8.97 11.27
C ASN A 93 -10.43 -8.88 10.27
N PRO A 94 -10.24 -8.25 9.10
CA PRO A 94 -11.25 -8.23 8.06
C PRO A 94 -11.65 -9.65 7.67
N GLU A 95 -12.89 -9.81 7.23
CA GLU A 95 -13.38 -11.09 6.73
C GLU A 95 -12.52 -11.59 5.56
N VAL A 96 -12.14 -12.87 5.60
CA VAL A 96 -11.42 -13.55 4.53
C VAL A 96 -12.21 -14.79 4.13
N ILE A 97 -12.61 -14.84 2.87
CA ILE A 97 -13.25 -16.00 2.25
C ILE A 97 -12.17 -16.88 1.66
N THR A 98 -12.25 -18.19 1.91
CA THR A 98 -11.43 -19.19 1.21
C THR A 98 -12.28 -19.84 0.12
N LYS A 99 -11.85 -19.71 -1.14
CA LYS A 99 -12.50 -20.30 -2.30
C LYS A 99 -12.22 -21.81 -2.36
N ALA A 100 -12.97 -22.53 -3.19
CA ALA A 100 -12.85 -23.98 -3.36
C ALA A 100 -11.45 -24.43 -3.86
N ASP A 101 -10.73 -23.55 -4.56
CA ASP A 101 -9.35 -23.75 -5.01
C ASP A 101 -8.30 -23.46 -3.92
N GLY A 102 -8.73 -23.15 -2.68
CA GLY A 102 -7.88 -22.77 -1.57
C GLY A 102 -7.40 -21.32 -1.60
N CYS A 103 -7.77 -20.54 -2.63
CA CYS A 103 -7.40 -19.12 -2.71
C CYS A 103 -8.16 -18.32 -1.65
N ARG A 104 -7.42 -17.52 -0.89
CA ARG A 104 -7.97 -16.56 0.07
C ARG A 104 -8.41 -15.28 -0.65
N TRP A 105 -9.39 -14.58 -0.10
CA TRP A 105 -9.93 -13.35 -0.67
C TRP A 105 -10.61 -12.49 0.40
N ILE A 106 -10.24 -11.22 0.51
CA ILE A 106 -11.01 -10.21 1.24
C ILE A 106 -12.12 -9.71 0.30
N PRO A 107 -13.39 -10.01 0.58
CA PRO A 107 -14.49 -9.57 -0.27
C PRO A 107 -14.63 -8.05 -0.20
N VAL A 108 -14.67 -7.43 -1.38
CA VAL A 108 -15.03 -6.02 -1.56
C VAL A 108 -16.38 -6.00 -2.24
N THR A 109 -17.43 -5.63 -1.50
CA THR A 109 -18.78 -5.40 -2.03
C THR A 109 -19.13 -3.92 -1.86
N PRO A 110 -20.09 -3.38 -2.64
CA PRO A 110 -20.53 -1.99 -2.49
C PRO A 110 -20.90 -1.63 -1.04
N GLU A 111 -21.59 -2.53 -0.34
CA GLU A 111 -22.02 -2.33 1.06
C GLU A 111 -20.82 -2.25 2.01
N LYS A 112 -19.76 -3.04 1.76
CA LYS A 112 -18.52 -2.95 2.55
C LYS A 112 -17.76 -1.67 2.27
N MET A 113 -17.73 -1.23 1.00
CA MET A 113 -17.04 0.00 0.62
C MET A 113 -17.59 1.23 1.35
N GLU A 114 -18.87 1.25 1.74
CA GLU A 114 -19.44 2.35 2.53
C GLU A 114 -18.81 2.48 3.92
N SER A 115 -18.28 1.38 4.46
CA SER A 115 -17.62 1.33 5.79
C SER A 115 -16.10 1.40 5.73
N PHE A 116 -15.53 1.44 4.53
CA PHE A 116 -14.08 1.55 4.35
C PHE A 116 -13.61 2.97 4.60
N ARG A 117 -12.48 3.09 5.32
CA ARG A 117 -11.87 4.39 5.57
C ARG A 117 -11.41 5.02 4.27
N LYS A 118 -11.66 6.32 4.18
CA LYS A 118 -11.20 7.16 3.08
C LYS A 118 -9.92 7.88 3.45
N GLY A 119 -9.21 8.33 2.43
CA GLY A 119 -8.02 9.14 2.53
C GLY A 119 -8.13 10.34 1.62
N ARG A 120 -7.41 11.41 1.96
CA ARG A 120 -7.26 12.58 1.10
C ARG A 120 -5.79 12.95 1.01
N ILE A 121 -5.30 13.05 -0.22
CA ILE A 121 -4.02 13.67 -0.48
C ILE A 121 -4.27 15.14 -0.76
N THR A 122 -3.57 15.98 -0.01
CA THR A 122 -3.69 17.43 -0.08
C THR A 122 -2.34 18.03 -0.38
N ARG A 123 -2.31 19.00 -1.31
CA ARG A 123 -1.11 19.79 -1.57
C ARG A 123 -1.07 20.98 -0.62
N ILE A 124 -0.05 21.04 0.24
CA ILE A 124 0.15 22.11 1.21
C ILE A 124 0.96 23.26 0.59
N SER A 125 1.97 22.92 -0.21
CA SER A 125 2.84 23.88 -0.90
C SER A 125 3.30 23.32 -2.25
N ASP A 126 4.17 24.04 -2.96
CA ASP A 126 4.62 23.59 -4.27
C ASP A 126 5.33 22.24 -4.25
N SER A 127 5.97 21.92 -3.13
CA SER A 127 6.79 20.72 -2.92
C SER A 127 6.25 19.77 -1.85
N GLU A 128 5.14 20.10 -1.18
CA GLU A 128 4.70 19.38 0.01
C GLU A 128 3.27 18.83 -0.14
N TYR A 129 3.12 17.55 0.19
CA TYR A 129 1.86 16.81 0.14
C TYR A 129 1.68 16.03 1.43
N HIS A 130 0.44 15.94 1.90
CA HIS A 130 0.07 15.19 3.11
C HIS A 130 -1.08 14.24 2.80
N LEU A 131 -1.05 13.05 3.40
CA LEU A 131 -2.14 12.08 3.35
C LEU A 131 -2.92 12.14 4.67
N PHE A 132 -4.18 12.54 4.59
CA PHE A 132 -5.09 12.49 5.72
C PHE A 132 -5.96 11.25 5.60
N VAL A 133 -5.75 10.27 6.47
CA VAL A 133 -6.59 9.07 6.55
C VAL A 133 -7.71 9.31 7.56
N GLU A 134 -8.93 8.94 7.18
CA GLU A 134 -10.11 8.96 8.03
C GLU A 134 -9.89 8.08 9.27
N ARG A 135 -10.22 8.62 10.44
CA ARG A 135 -10.22 7.86 11.69
C ARG A 135 -11.38 6.87 11.68
N ARG A 136 -11.33 5.88 12.59
CA ARG A 136 -12.39 4.86 12.71
C ARG A 136 -13.78 5.43 13.06
N ASP A 137 -13.85 6.63 13.62
CA ASP A 137 -15.10 7.34 13.91
C ASP A 137 -15.65 8.12 12.70
N GLY A 138 -15.03 7.97 11.52
CA GLY A 138 -15.42 8.65 10.29
C GLY A 138 -14.88 10.08 10.16
N VAL A 139 -14.06 10.53 11.10
CA VAL A 139 -13.51 11.88 11.09
C VAL A 139 -12.19 11.90 10.34
N ILE A 140 -12.13 12.67 9.24
CA ILE A 140 -10.85 13.03 8.63
C ILE A 140 -10.25 14.16 9.49
N PRO A 141 -9.06 13.97 10.08
CA PRO A 141 -8.42 15.00 10.90
C PRO A 141 -7.97 16.15 10.00
N PHE A 142 -8.87 17.11 9.77
CA PHE A 142 -8.57 18.31 9.00
C PHE A 142 -8.35 19.46 9.97
N GLU A 143 -7.10 19.90 10.14
CA GLU A 143 -6.82 21.18 10.78
C GLU A 143 -7.02 22.30 9.75
N ASP A 144 -8.04 23.11 10.01
CA ASP A 144 -8.67 24.11 9.13
C ASP A 144 -7.79 25.34 8.80
N ARG A 145 -6.44 25.20 8.76
CA ARG A 145 -5.51 26.35 8.77
C ARG A 145 -4.69 26.59 7.50
N PHE A 146 -4.84 25.80 6.46
CA PHE A 146 -4.05 25.99 5.24
C PHE A 146 -4.97 26.10 4.01
N SER A 147 -4.66 27.06 3.13
CA SER A 147 -5.25 27.17 1.79
C SER A 147 -4.85 25.94 0.97
N THR A 148 -5.60 24.86 1.17
CA THR A 148 -5.22 23.52 0.74
C THR A 148 -5.95 23.19 -0.53
N ILE A 149 -5.19 22.92 -1.60
CA ILE A 149 -5.77 22.41 -2.83
C ILE A 149 -5.91 20.90 -2.62
N PHE A 150 -7.16 20.46 -2.52
CA PHE A 150 -7.50 19.05 -2.58
C PHE A 150 -6.91 18.46 -3.87
N HIS A 151 -6.08 17.43 -3.74
CA HIS A 151 -5.40 16.82 -4.87
C HIS A 151 -6.15 15.56 -5.31
N VAL A 152 -6.34 14.59 -4.41
CA VAL A 152 -6.93 13.27 -4.71
C VAL A 152 -7.66 12.70 -3.48
N ALA A 153 -8.80 12.03 -3.71
CA ALA A 153 -9.45 11.17 -2.71
C ALA A 153 -9.07 9.71 -2.94
N LEU A 154 -8.96 8.95 -1.85
CA LEU A 154 -8.55 7.55 -1.84
C LEU A 154 -9.53 6.73 -1.01
N GLU A 155 -9.87 5.53 -1.47
CA GLU A 155 -10.56 4.52 -0.67
C GLU A 155 -9.49 3.64 -0.02
N VAL A 156 -9.02 4.00 1.18
CA VAL A 156 -7.78 3.45 1.78
C VAL A 156 -7.94 1.95 2.06
N ASP A 157 -8.95 1.56 2.83
CA ASP A 157 -9.14 0.14 3.19
C ASP A 157 -9.47 -0.72 1.96
N TYR A 158 -10.18 -0.16 0.96
CA TYR A 158 -10.39 -0.82 -0.33
C TYR A 158 -9.07 -1.15 -1.00
N ARG A 159 -8.18 -0.16 -1.11
CA ARG A 159 -6.89 -0.30 -1.79
C ARG A 159 -5.98 -1.28 -1.06
N VAL A 160 -5.97 -1.24 0.29
CA VAL A 160 -5.27 -2.24 1.11
C VAL A 160 -5.81 -3.64 0.85
N ALA A 161 -7.14 -3.82 0.87
CA ALA A 161 -7.77 -5.10 0.58
C ALA A 161 -7.40 -5.62 -0.82
N MET A 162 -7.37 -4.73 -1.82
CA MET A 162 -6.96 -5.09 -3.18
C MET A 162 -5.47 -5.48 -3.26
N ALA A 163 -4.57 -4.77 -2.57
CA ALA A 163 -3.16 -5.12 -2.51
C ALA A 163 -2.95 -6.50 -1.87
N VAL A 164 -3.63 -6.79 -0.75
CA VAL A 164 -3.59 -8.09 -0.08
C VAL A 164 -4.20 -9.19 -0.94
N ASN A 165 -5.29 -8.91 -1.65
CA ASN A 165 -5.88 -9.87 -2.58
C ASN A 165 -4.90 -10.25 -3.70
N ARG A 166 -4.08 -9.32 -4.21
CA ARG A 166 -3.02 -9.66 -5.17
C ARG A 166 -1.95 -10.58 -4.56
N MET A 167 -1.64 -10.41 -3.28
CA MET A 167 -0.75 -11.34 -2.57
C MET A 167 -1.36 -12.73 -2.46
N PHE A 168 -2.65 -12.85 -2.16
CA PHE A 168 -3.33 -14.14 -2.14
C PHE A 168 -3.39 -14.80 -3.52
N LEU A 169 -3.62 -14.02 -4.57
CA LEU A 169 -3.58 -14.52 -5.95
C LEU A 169 -2.19 -15.05 -6.32
N LEU A 170 -1.13 -14.40 -5.85
CA LEU A 170 0.23 -14.88 -6.05
C LEU A 170 0.47 -16.21 -5.31
N GLU A 171 0.03 -16.32 -4.06
CA GLU A 171 0.18 -17.52 -3.24
C GLU A 171 -0.50 -18.75 -3.84
N CYS A 172 -1.65 -18.57 -4.48
CA CYS A 172 -2.36 -19.67 -5.17
C CYS A 172 -1.91 -19.87 -6.62
N GLY A 173 -0.89 -19.13 -7.09
CA GLY A 173 -0.33 -19.27 -8.43
C GLY A 173 -1.22 -18.73 -9.56
N GLN A 174 -2.19 -17.87 -9.26
CA GLN A 174 -3.11 -17.29 -10.24
C GLN A 174 -2.56 -16.05 -10.96
N ILE A 175 -1.50 -15.43 -10.45
CA ILE A 175 -0.79 -14.33 -11.11
C ILE A 175 0.71 -14.50 -11.10
#